data_AF-A0A165SX16-F1
#
_entry.id   AF-A0A165SX16-F1
#
_cell.length_a   1.000
_cell.length_b   1.000
_cell.length_c   1.000
_cell.angle_alpha   90.00
_cell.angle_beta   90.00
_cell.angle_gamma   90.00
#
_symmetry.space_group_name_H-M   'P 1'
#
loop_
_entity.id
_entity.type
_entity.pdbx_description
1 polymer ?
#
loop_
_entity_poly.entity_id
_entity_poly.type
_entity_poly.pdbx_seq_one_letter_code
_entity_poly.pdbx_strand_id
1 'polypeptide(L)' 'MIDVALIQSLVRNGEVDDIVADYGQLIVDECHHLSAASFELVARRTKARYVAGLSATVARKDGHHPIIFMQCGP' A
#
# COMPACT_ATOMS: atom_id res chain seq x y z
N MET A 1 9.16 -15.40 6.26
CA MET A 1 9.87 -14.72 5.16
C MET A 1 9.45 -13.27 5.20
N ILE A 2 10.40 -12.35 4.98
CA ILE A 2 10.16 -10.89 5.00
C ILE A 2 10.86 -10.34 3.78
N ASP A 3 10.13 -9.61 2.95
CA ASP A 3 10.64 -8.99 1.74
C ASP A 3 10.41 -7.49 1.80
N VAL A 4 11.40 -6.75 1.31
CA VAL A 4 11.36 -5.28 1.26
C VAL A 4 11.48 -4.87 -0.20
N ALA A 5 10.49 -4.13 -0.68
CA ALA A 5 10.39 -3.71 -2.06
C ALA A 5 9.88 -2.27 -2.15
N LEU A 6 10.20 -1.62 -3.27
CA LEU A 6 9.58 -0.34 -3.62
C LEU A 6 8.25 -0.62 -4.31
N ILE A 7 7.23 0.21 -4.08
CA ILE A 7 5.92 -0.04 -4.72
C ILE A 7 6.01 -0.06 -6.25
N GLN A 8 6.94 0.74 -6.81
CA GLN A 8 7.20 0.83 -8.25
C GLN A 8 7.86 -0.44 -8.82
N SER A 9 8.49 -1.28 -7.99
CA SER A 9 8.97 -2.58 -8.43
C SER A 9 7.86 -3.62 -8.43
N LEU A 10 6.86 -3.47 -7.56
CA LEU A 10 5.70 -4.36 -7.45
C LEU A 10 4.59 -4.04 -8.45
N VAL A 11 4.56 -2.81 -8.98
CA VAL A 11 3.56 -2.36 -9.97
C VAL A 11 4.27 -1.92 -11.25
N ARG A 12 4.08 -2.64 -12.34
CA ARG A 12 4.62 -2.31 -13.67
C ARG A 12 3.51 -2.30 -14.70
N ASN A 13 3.39 -1.22 -15.46
CA ASN A 13 2.37 -1.07 -16.51
C ASN A 13 0.93 -1.33 -16.02
N GLY A 14 0.63 -1.07 -14.74
CA GLY A 14 -0.68 -1.34 -14.13
C GLY A 14 -0.88 -2.77 -13.64
N GLU A 15 0.08 -3.66 -13.86
CA GLU A 15 0.06 -5.03 -13.35
C GLU A 15 0.82 -5.13 -12.02
N VAL A 16 0.29 -5.92 -11.09
CA VAL A 16 0.86 -6.17 -9.77
C VAL A 16 1.54 -7.53 -9.76
N ASP A 17 2.75 -7.60 -9.23
CA ASP A 17 3.47 -8.86 -9.05
C ASP A 17 2.69 -9.83 -8.15
N ASP A 18 2.51 -11.07 -8.61
CA ASP A 18 1.71 -12.08 -7.92
C ASP A 18 2.29 -12.46 -6.56
N ILE A 19 3.58 -12.21 -6.31
CA ILE A 19 4.21 -12.44 -4.99
C ILE A 19 3.46 -11.74 -3.85
N VAL A 20 2.80 -10.61 -4.15
CA VAL A 20 2.01 -9.83 -3.19
C VAL A 20 0.86 -10.63 -2.58
N ALA A 21 0.37 -11.66 -3.27
CA ALA A 21 -0.72 -12.52 -2.81
C ALA A 21 -0.29 -13.54 -1.73
N ASP A 22 1.01 -13.75 -1.53
CA ASP A 22 1.54 -14.74 -0.59
C ASP A 22 1.78 -14.17 0.82
N TYR A 23 1.64 -12.85 1.00
CA TYR A 23 1.86 -12.20 2.29
C TYR A 23 0.57 -12.10 3.11
N GLY A 24 0.66 -12.47 4.39
CA GLY A 24 -0.40 -12.29 5.38
C GLY A 24 -0.42 -10.91 6.04
N GLN A 25 0.65 -10.11 5.87
CA GLN A 25 0.79 -8.77 6.41
C GLN A 25 1.50 -7.87 5.39
N LEU A 26 0.95 -6.67 5.16
CA LEU A 26 1.51 -5.64 4.30
C LEU A 26 1.81 -4.40 5.15
N ILE A 27 3.06 -3.94 5.14
CA ILE A 27 3.48 -2.70 5.80
C ILE A 27 3.98 -1.75 4.73
N VAL A 28 3.48 -0.52 4.77
CA VAL A 28 3.76 0.49 3.77
C VAL A 28 4.32 1.72 4.44
N ASP A 29 5.61 1.96 4.22
CA ASP A 29 6.30 3.13 4.75
C ASP A 29 6.12 4.36 3.87
N GLU A 30 6.24 5.54 4.47
CA GLU A 30 6.03 6.85 3.85
C GLU A 30 4.73 6.93 3.03
N CYS A 31 3.64 6.41 3.60
CA CYS A 31 2.41 6.17 2.85
C CYS A 31 1.77 7.44 2.26
N HIS A 32 2.17 8.62 2.74
CA HIS A 32 1.75 9.92 2.21
C HIS A 32 2.37 10.27 0.84
N HIS A 33 3.53 9.70 0.49
CA HIS A 33 4.20 9.90 -0.79
C HIS A 33 3.67 8.96 -1.89
N LEU A 34 2.86 7.97 -1.53
CA LEU A 34 2.34 7.00 -2.48
C LEU A 34 1.28 7.60 -3.39
N SER A 35 1.32 7.19 -4.66
CA SER A 35 0.21 7.43 -5.56
C SER A 35 -0.99 6.60 -5.08
N ALA A 36 -2.16 7.22 -5.06
CA ALA A 36 -3.42 6.56 -4.71
C ALA A 36 -3.64 5.29 -5.55
N ALA A 37 -3.35 5.37 -6.85
CA ALA A 37 -3.58 4.30 -7.80
C ALA A 37 -2.64 3.08 -7.60
N SER A 38 -1.33 3.30 -7.45
CA SER A 38 -0.38 2.18 -7.29
C SER A 38 -0.59 1.45 -5.97
N PHE A 39 -0.87 2.19 -4.89
CA PHE A 39 -1.21 1.59 -3.61
C PHE A 39 -2.51 0.79 -3.71
N GLU A 40 -3.55 1.35 -4.32
CA GLU A 40 -4.83 0.66 -4.48
C GLU A 40 -4.69 -0.65 -5.25
N LEU A 41 -3.87 -0.69 -6.30
CA LEU A 41 -3.61 -1.91 -7.06
C LEU A 41 -2.98 -3.01 -6.18
N VAL A 42 -1.94 -2.68 -5.40
CA VAL A 42 -1.26 -3.62 -4.50
C VAL A 42 -2.21 -4.07 -3.38
N ALA A 43 -2.93 -3.14 -2.76
CA ALA A 43 -3.86 -3.41 -1.66
C ALA A 43 -5.06 -4.27 -2.09
N ARG A 44 -5.53 -4.12 -3.34
CA ARG A 44 -6.60 -4.98 -3.89
C ARG A 44 -6.13 -6.39 -4.25
N ARG A 45 -4.84 -6.55 -4.59
CA ARG A 45 -4.28 -7.83 -5.04
C ARG A 45 -3.71 -8.67 -3.90
N THR A 46 -3.28 -8.04 -2.82
CA THR A 46 -2.80 -8.75 -1.63
C THR A 46 -3.91 -9.54 -0.95
N LYS A 47 -3.56 -10.67 -0.35
CA LYS A 47 -4.42 -11.45 0.54
C LYS A 47 -4.09 -11.22 2.02
N ALA A 48 -3.30 -10.18 2.30
CA ALA A 48 -2.89 -9.83 3.65
C ALA A 48 -4.10 -9.60 4.55
N ARG A 49 -4.10 -10.25 5.72
CA ARG A 49 -5.10 -10.03 6.75
C ARG A 49 -4.87 -8.70 7.48
N TYR A 50 -3.62 -8.24 7.50
CA TYR A 50 -3.20 -7.03 8.19
C TYR A 50 -2.50 -6.10 7.21
N VAL A 51 -2.97 -4.85 7.13
CA VAL A 51 -2.34 -3.79 6.35
C VAL A 51 -2.08 -2.61 7.28
N ALA A 52 -0.86 -2.06 7.22
CA ALA A 52 -0.46 -0.92 8.04
C ALA A 52 0.30 0.10 7.18
N GLY A 53 -0.09 1.37 7.30
CA GLY A 53 0.61 2.50 6.69
C GLY A 53 1.38 3.29 7.76
N LEU A 54 2.67 3.51 7.53
CA LEU A 54 3.53 4.35 8.35
C LEU A 54 3.79 5.67 7.61
N SER A 55 3.69 6.78 8.34
CA SER A 55 3.94 8.10 7.75
C SER A 55 4.23 9.12 8.84
N ALA A 56 5.21 9.99 8.60
CA ALA A 56 5.46 11.15 9.46
C ALA A 56 4.38 12.23 9.32
N THR A 57 3.60 12.24 8.24
CA THR A 57 2.52 13.23 8.01
C THR A 57 1.22 12.56 7.57
N VAL A 58 0.12 12.86 8.25
CA VAL A 58 -1.21 12.29 7.93
C VAL A 58 -1.99 13.16 6.92
N ALA A 59 -1.64 14.44 6.81
CA ALA A 59 -2.44 15.43 6.09
C ALA A 59 -2.03 15.57 4.61
N ARG A 60 -2.86 15.03 3.71
CA ARG A 60 -2.76 15.29 2.25
C ARG A 60 -3.66 16.47 1.86
N LYS A 61 -3.09 17.58 1.38
CA LYS A 61 -3.80 18.83 1.06
C LYS A 61 -4.78 18.74 -0.13
N ASP A 62 -4.79 17.62 -0.85
CA ASP A 62 -5.45 17.40 -2.14
C ASP A 62 -6.82 16.69 -2.05
N GLY A 63 -7.42 16.59 -0.85
CA GLY A 63 -8.82 16.15 -0.69
C GLY A 63 -9.07 14.65 -0.94
N HIS A 64 -8.08 13.88 -1.40
CA HIS A 64 -8.10 12.41 -1.45
C HIS A 64 -7.67 11.78 -0.12
N HIS A 65 -8.21 12.30 0.98
CA HIS A 65 -8.27 11.61 2.26
C HIS A 65 -9.37 10.55 2.16
N PRO A 66 -9.09 9.32 1.64
CA PRO A 66 -9.34 8.17 2.52
C PRO A 66 -8.53 6.89 2.21
N ILE A 67 -7.39 6.90 1.53
CA ILE A 67 -6.65 5.63 1.32
C ILE A 67 -5.89 5.19 2.59
N ILE A 68 -5.40 6.14 3.39
CA ILE A 68 -4.74 5.83 4.67
C ILE A 68 -5.76 5.29 5.71
N PHE A 69 -7.03 5.67 5.61
CA PHE A 69 -8.10 5.27 6.54
C PHE A 69 -9.01 4.11 6.08
N MET A 70 -8.86 3.58 4.85
CA MET A 70 -9.76 2.51 4.34
C MET A 70 -9.19 1.10 4.30
N GLN A 71 -7.94 0.84 4.71
CA GLN A 71 -7.45 -0.55 4.85
C GLN A 71 -6.55 -0.84 6.05
N CYS A 72 -6.20 0.17 6.83
CA CYS A 72 -5.66 -0.03 8.16
C CYS A 72 -6.84 0.24 9.09
N GLY A 73 -7.17 -0.64 10.03
CA GLY A 73 -8.14 -0.31 11.08
C GLY A 73 -7.74 0.98 11.85
N PRO A 74 -8.53 1.41 12.85
CA PRO A 74 -8.18 2.56 13.67
C PRO A 74 -6.75 2.50 14.24
#